data_AF-A0A947SQ10-F1
#
_entry.id   AF-A0A947SQ10-F1
#
_cell.length_a   1.000
_cell.length_b   1.000
_cell.length_c   1.000
_cell.angle_alpha   90.00
_cell.angle_beta   90.00
_cell.angle_gamma   90.00
#
_symmetry.space_group_name_H-M   'P 1'
#
loop_
_entity.id
_entity.type
_entity.pdbx_description
1 polymer ?
#
loop_
_entity_poly.entity_id
_entity_poly.type
_entity_poly.pdbx_seq_one_letter_code
_entity_poly.pdbx_strand_id
1 'polypeptide(L)' 'MTKKQNFLLEHNKLSPLNLHATLAILTCFKKDKPDLFKVKNNEWSIDKMRRPFILWMTASTREVSKSR' A
#
# COMPACT_ATOMS: atom_id res chain seq x y z
N MET A 1 4.09 -14.08 11.37
CA MET A 1 3.92 -12.93 10.45
C MET A 1 2.46 -12.84 10.05
N THR A 2 1.84 -11.65 10.16
CA THR A 2 0.48 -11.44 9.63
C THR A 2 0.52 -11.25 8.11
N LYS A 3 -0.59 -11.50 7.39
CA LYS A 3 -0.66 -11.27 5.92
C LYS A 3 -0.26 -9.84 5.52
N LYS A 4 -0.62 -8.86 6.37
CA LYS A 4 -0.25 -7.44 6.21
C LYS A 4 1.27 -7.21 6.31
N GLN A 5 1.93 -7.83 7.29
CA GLN A 5 3.40 -7.73 7.44
C GLN A 5 4.12 -8.41 6.29
N ASN A 6 3.63 -9.57 5.83
CA ASN A 6 4.21 -10.25 4.67
C ASN A 6 4.09 -9.41 3.40
N PHE A 7 2.92 -8.80 3.16
CA PHE A 7 2.74 -7.85 2.07
C PHE A 7 3.71 -6.67 2.15
N LEU A 8 3.92 -6.10 3.35
CA LEU A 8 4.85 -5.00 3.54
C LEU A 8 6.28 -5.37 3.12
N LEU A 9 6.75 -6.52 3.61
CA LEU A 9 8.10 -7.02 3.33
C LEU A 9 8.30 -7.26 1.83
N GLU A 10 7.37 -7.98 1.20
CA GLU A 10 7.43 -8.28 -0.23
C GLU A 10 7.30 -7.02 -1.08
N HIS A 11 6.39 -6.10 -0.72
CA HIS A 11 6.25 -4.82 -1.41
C HIS A 11 7.54 -4.00 -1.34
N ASN A 12 8.14 -3.84 -0.15
CA ASN A 12 9.38 -3.08 0.03
C ASN A 12 10.55 -3.75 -0.71
N LYS A 13 10.67 -5.08 -0.66
CA LYS A 13 11.70 -5.82 -1.40
C LYS A 13 11.64 -5.59 -2.91
N LEU A 14 10.43 -5.46 -3.47
CA LEU A 14 10.19 -5.30 -4.91
C LEU A 14 10.13 -3.83 -5.37
N SER A 15 10.19 -2.88 -4.44
CA SER A 15 9.96 -1.46 -4.74
C SER A 15 11.24 -0.66 -4.51
N PRO A 16 11.44 0.43 -5.27
CA PRO A 16 12.55 1.34 -5.00
C PRO A 16 12.36 2.06 -3.67
N LEU A 17 13.45 2.60 -3.10
CA LEU A 17 13.47 3.25 -1.78
C LEU A 17 12.41 4.35 -1.62
N ASN A 18 12.12 5.11 -2.68
CA ASN A 18 11.11 6.17 -2.68
C ASN A 18 9.65 5.66 -2.61
N LEU A 19 9.45 4.36 -2.79
CA LEU A 19 8.15 3.67 -2.66
C LEU A 19 8.14 2.64 -1.52
N HIS A 20 9.14 2.68 -0.64
CA HIS A 20 9.08 1.90 0.59
C HIS A 20 7.95 2.41 1.47
N ALA A 21 7.14 1.46 1.92
CA ALA A 21 6.03 1.73 2.81
C ALA A 21 6.37 1.37 4.25
N THR A 22 5.50 1.81 5.17
CA THR A 22 5.49 1.40 6.56
C THR A 22 4.13 0.81 6.93
N LEU A 23 4.05 0.15 8.09
CA LEU A 23 2.78 -0.33 8.66
C LEU A 23 1.73 0.77 8.83
N ALA A 24 2.16 2.01 9.10
CA ALA A 24 1.28 3.17 9.20
C ALA A 24 0.65 3.49 7.83
N ILE A 25 1.46 3.53 6.77
CA ILE A 25 1.00 3.79 5.39
C ILE A 25 -0.02 2.73 4.93
N LEU A 26 0.22 1.45 5.23
CA LEU A 26 -0.73 0.37 4.95
C LEU A 26 -2.05 0.56 5.71
N THR A 27 -1.99 1.08 6.94
CA THR A 27 -3.20 1.38 7.72
C THR A 27 -3.99 2.52 7.09
N CYS A 28 -3.32 3.57 6.62
CA CYS A 28 -3.96 4.66 5.88
C CYS A 28 -4.60 4.15 4.59
N PHE A 29 -3.89 3.34 3.79
CA PHE A 29 -4.43 2.77 2.56
C PHE A 29 -5.72 1.97 2.79
N LYS A 30 -5.78 1.15 3.85
CA LYS A 30 -6.99 0.39 4.19
C LYS A 30 -8.16 1.28 4.61
N LYS A 31 -7.89 2.38 5.32
CA LYS A 31 -8.91 3.37 5.70
C LYS A 31 -9.43 4.16 4.51
N ASP A 32 -8.54 4.49 3.58
CA ASP A 32 -8.82 5.33 2.42
C ASP A 32 -9.57 4.57 1.32
N LYS A 33 -9.21 3.29 1.12
CA LYS A 33 -9.79 2.42 0.09
C LYS A 33 -10.41 1.15 0.69
N PRO A 34 -11.37 1.25 1.62
CA PRO A 34 -11.95 0.10 2.32
C PRO A 34 -12.63 -0.89 1.36
N ASP A 35 -13.15 -0.42 0.23
CA ASP A 35 -13.83 -1.25 -0.78
C ASP A 35 -12.91 -2.30 -1.41
N LEU A 36 -11.61 -2.01 -1.54
CA LEU A 36 -10.63 -2.97 -2.05
C LEU A 36 -10.43 -4.18 -1.13
N PHE A 37 -10.83 -4.05 0.14
CA PHE A 37 -10.69 -5.08 1.17
C PHE A 37 -12.00 -5.84 1.44
N LYS A 38 -13.12 -5.43 0.83
CA LYS A 38 -14.43 -6.09 1.01
C LYS A 38 -14.53 -7.43 0.27
N VAL A 39 -13.70 -7.67 -0.76
CA VAL A 39 -13.70 -8.92 -1.51
C VAL A 39 -12.95 -10.01 -0.72
N LYS A 40 -13.69 -11.05 -0.28
CA LYS A 40 -13.21 -12.10 0.64
C LYS A 40 -11.85 -12.73 0.24
N ASN A 41 -11.04 -12.98 1.28
CA ASN A 41 -9.80 -13.78 1.35
C ASN A 41 -8.46 -13.19 0.88
N ASN A 42 -8.43 -12.05 0.20
CA ASN A 42 -7.18 -11.50 -0.38
C ASN A 42 -6.77 -10.12 0.17
N GLU A 43 -7.20 -9.74 1.38
CA GLU A 43 -6.98 -8.41 1.98
C GLU A 43 -5.55 -7.85 1.86
N TRP A 44 -4.52 -8.70 1.73
CA TRP A 44 -3.14 -8.26 1.51
C TRP A 44 -2.39 -9.14 0.49
N SER A 45 -3.07 -9.64 -0.54
CA SER A 45 -2.43 -10.39 -1.63
C SER A 45 -1.54 -9.46 -2.45
N ILE A 46 -0.27 -9.84 -2.67
CA ILE A 46 0.67 -9.05 -3.47
C ILE A 46 0.16 -8.84 -4.89
N ASP A 47 -0.30 -9.91 -5.55
CA ASP A 47 -0.77 -9.87 -6.94
C ASP A 47 -1.95 -8.92 -7.15
N LYS A 48 -2.84 -8.83 -6.16
CA LYS A 48 -4.07 -8.02 -6.25
C LYS A 48 -3.91 -6.62 -5.69
N MET A 49 -3.18 -6.46 -4.59
CA MET A 49 -3.12 -5.21 -3.83
C MET A 49 -1.92 -4.34 -4.16
N ARG A 50 -0.82 -4.90 -4.69
CA ARG A 50 0.40 -4.12 -4.94
C ARG A 50 0.18 -3.00 -5.96
N ARG A 51 -0.50 -3.29 -7.08
CA ARG A 51 -0.79 -2.27 -8.10
C ARG A 51 -1.70 -1.15 -7.57
N PRO A 52 -2.87 -1.43 -6.96
CA PRO A 52 -3.68 -0.40 -6.30
C PRO A 52 -2.92 0.38 -5.23
N PHE A 53 -2.07 -0.29 -4.45
CA PHE A 53 -1.29 0.35 -3.39
C PHE A 53 -0.23 1.33 -3.94
N ILE A 54 0.51 0.93 -4.97
CA ILE A 54 1.49 1.83 -5.65
C ILE A 54 0.76 3.02 -6.28
N LEU A 55 -0.36 2.78 -6.96
CA LEU A 55 -1.15 3.86 -7.56
C LEU A 55 -1.64 4.84 -6.49
N TRP A 56 -2.13 4.34 -5.36
CA TRP A 56 -2.55 5.18 -4.25
C TRP A 56 -1.38 5.95 -3.63
N MET A 57 -0.23 5.30 -3.37
CA MET A 57 0.95 5.99 -2.83
C MET A 57 1.48 7.08 -3.76
N THR A 58 1.53 6.81 -5.07
CA THR A 58 2.01 7.77 -6.09
C THR A 58 1.01 8.90 -6.33
N ALA A 59 -0.29 8.67 -6.14
CA ALA A 59 -1.29 9.73 -6.11
C ALA A 59 -1.15 10.60 -4.86
N SER A 60 -0.97 10.01 -3.67
CA SER A 60 -0.82 10.75 -2.41
C SER A 60 0.50 11.52 -2.30
N THR A 61 1.59 11.03 -2.90
CA THR A 61 2.88 11.74 -2.90
C THR A 61 2.91 12.96 -3.82
N ARG A 62 2.01 13.06 -4.81
CA ARG A 62 1.86 14.27 -5.64
C ARG A 62 1.36 15.48 -4.84
N GLU A 63 0.66 15.26 -3.72
CA GLU A 63 0.20 16.32 -2.83
C GLU A 63 1.33 16.86 -1.93
N VAL A 64 2.36 16.05 -1.66
CA VAL A 64 3.53 16.49 -0.86
C VAL A 64 4.44 17.42 -1.68
N SER A 65 4.41 17.32 -3.01
CA SER A 65 5.20 18.17 -3.91
C SER A 65 4.56 19.54 -4.21
N LYS A 66 3.39 19.86 -3.62
CA LYS A 66 2.69 21.14 -3.83
C LYS A 66 2.57 22.01 -2.58
N SER A 67 3.18 21.60 -1.46
CA SER A 67 3.34 22.43 -0.27
C SER A 67 4.81 22.70 0.01
N ARG A 68 5.42 23.56 -0.80
CA ARG A 68 6.49 24.48 -0.43
C ARG A 68 6.76 25.47 -1.54
#